data_AF-A0A3R9S5D3-F1
#
_entry.id   AF-A0A3R9S5D3-F1
#
_cell.length_a   1.000
_cell.length_b   1.000
_cell.length_c   1.000
_cell.angle_alpha   90.00
_cell.angle_beta   90.00
_cell.angle_gamma   90.00
#
_symmetry.space_group_name_H-M   'P 1'
#
loop_
_entity.id
_entity.type
_entity.pdbx_description
1 polymer ?
#
loop_
_entity_poly.entity_id
_entity_poly.type
_entity_poly.pdbx_seq_one_letter_code
_entity_poly.pdbx_strand_id
1 'polypeptide(L)'
;RDLAIASTAFEVDVKEVKKAGKIGLIALMLGCVVPFAIGVLIAWSMGYRDPISMTTIGAGAMTYIVGPITGTAIGASSDVIALSIAIGLIKSVFFMVGTPLLAKFMYLKSPRSAMVFGGLAGTTSGTAAGLAGTDVRLVPYGALVATFYTGLGCLLGPSVFFLTVNAIFG
;
A
#
# COMPACT_ATOMS: atom_id res chain seq x y z
N ARG A 1 4.58 -17.30 11.64
CA ARG A 1 4.56 -16.07 10.81
C ARG A 1 3.60 -15.04 11.38
N ASP A 2 2.39 -15.44 11.79
CA ASP A 2 1.40 -14.51 12.37
C ASP A 2 1.79 -13.95 13.75
N LEU A 3 2.49 -14.73 14.58
CA LEU A 3 3.02 -14.27 15.88
C LEU A 3 4.06 -13.13 15.73
N ALA A 4 4.81 -13.08 14.63
CA ALA A 4 5.80 -12.03 14.39
C ALA A 4 5.13 -10.69 13.99
N ILE A 5 3.98 -10.74 13.30
CA ILE A 5 3.20 -9.55 12.97
C ILE A 5 2.52 -9.01 14.23
N ALA A 6 1.95 -9.89 15.05
CA ALA A 6 1.40 -9.51 16.35
C ALA A 6 2.47 -8.92 17.28
N SER A 7 3.67 -9.52 17.36
CA SER A 7 4.78 -9.00 18.17
C SER A 7 5.25 -7.62 17.70
N THR A 8 5.24 -7.36 16.39
CA THR A 8 5.55 -6.03 15.84
C THR A 8 4.59 -4.96 16.35
N ALA A 9 3.30 -5.30 16.56
CA ALA A 9 2.34 -4.38 17.15
C ALA A 9 2.60 -4.11 18.64
N PHE A 10 3.17 -5.08 19.38
CA PHE A 10 3.57 -4.91 20.79
C PHE A 10 4.87 -4.13 20.97
N GLU A 11 5.73 -4.05 19.94
CA GLU A 11 6.98 -3.26 19.96
C GLU A 11 6.76 -1.74 19.77
N VAL A 12 5.54 -1.35 19.40
CA VAL A 12 5.21 0.04 19.08
C VAL A 12 4.68 0.77 20.33
N ASP A 13 5.26 1.94 20.63
CA ASP A 13 4.75 2.79 21.70
C ASP A 13 3.38 3.40 21.32
N VAL A 14 2.34 2.99 22.06
CA VAL A 14 0.95 3.44 21.89
C VAL A 14 0.81 4.96 21.99
N LYS A 15 1.64 5.62 22.81
CA LYS A 15 1.63 7.09 22.94
C LYS A 15 2.09 7.76 21.64
N GLU A 16 3.12 7.22 21.01
CA GLU A 16 3.65 7.72 19.74
C GLU A 16 2.65 7.50 18.59
N VAL A 17 2.00 6.33 18.55
CA VAL A 17 0.92 6.06 17.57
C VAL A 17 -0.25 7.03 17.76
N LYS A 18 -0.69 7.27 19.00
CA LYS A 18 -1.79 8.19 19.27
C LYS A 18 -1.46 9.62 18.86
N LYS A 19 -0.21 10.06 19.08
CA LYS A 19 0.26 11.40 18.71
C LYS A 19 0.42 11.57 17.19
N ALA A 20 0.85 10.52 16.50
CA ALA A 20 1.02 10.52 15.06
C ALA A 20 -0.25 10.12 14.28
N GLY A 21 -1.27 9.61 14.96
CA GLY A 21 -2.41 8.91 14.36
C GLY A 21 -3.16 9.72 13.30
N LYS A 22 -3.38 11.02 13.51
CA LYS A 22 -4.02 11.88 12.50
C LYS A 22 -3.23 11.95 11.19
N ILE A 23 -1.91 12.06 11.30
CA ILE A 23 -1.02 12.18 10.14
C ILE A 23 -0.82 10.83 9.47
N GLY A 24 -0.72 9.75 10.27
CA GLY A 24 -0.74 8.39 9.75
C GLY A 24 -2.01 8.11 8.95
N LEU A 25 -3.18 8.55 9.44
CA LEU A 25 -4.45 8.40 8.72
C LEU A 25 -4.47 9.16 7.39
N ILE A 26 -3.98 10.41 7.36
CA ILE A 26 -3.88 11.18 6.12
C ILE A 26 -2.92 10.49 5.14
N ALA A 27 -1.77 10.01 5.63
CA ALA A 27 -0.80 9.27 4.82
C ALA A 27 -1.40 7.99 4.24
N LEU A 28 -2.19 7.25 5.02
CA LEU A 28 -2.92 6.07 4.57
C LEU A 28 -3.92 6.41 3.46
N MET A 29 -4.75 7.43 3.66
CA MET A 29 -5.76 7.82 2.67
C MET A 29 -5.12 8.27 1.36
N LEU A 30 -4.13 9.17 1.43
CA LEU A 30 -3.39 9.62 0.25
C LEU A 30 -2.65 8.46 -0.41
N GLY A 31 -2.01 7.63 0.40
CA GLY A 31 -1.31 6.45 -0.05
C GLY A 31 -2.24 5.46 -0.75
N CYS A 32 -3.50 5.33 -0.36
CA CYS A 32 -4.44 4.45 -1.05
C CYS A 32 -4.95 5.08 -2.35
N VAL A 33 -5.40 6.33 -2.29
CA VAL A 33 -6.07 7.01 -3.40
C VAL A 33 -5.11 7.31 -4.56
N VAL A 34 -3.91 7.81 -4.27
CA VAL A 34 -2.98 8.28 -5.32
C VAL A 34 -2.47 7.12 -6.20
N PRO A 35 -1.90 6.02 -5.66
CA PRO A 35 -1.47 4.88 -6.46
C PRO A 35 -2.63 4.19 -7.17
N PHE A 36 -3.81 4.12 -6.55
CA PHE A 36 -5.00 3.58 -7.20
C PHE A 36 -5.37 4.40 -8.43
N ALA A 37 -5.51 5.72 -8.29
CA ALA A 37 -5.86 6.62 -9.38
C ALA A 37 -4.82 6.56 -10.51
N ILE A 38 -3.53 6.58 -10.17
CA ILE A 38 -2.44 6.43 -11.16
C ILE A 38 -2.55 5.08 -11.87
N GLY A 39 -2.77 3.98 -11.14
CA GLY A 39 -2.90 2.66 -11.72
C GLY A 39 -4.11 2.54 -12.67
N VAL A 40 -5.25 3.13 -12.30
CA VAL A 40 -6.44 3.21 -13.17
C VAL A 40 -6.16 4.03 -14.43
N LEU A 41 -5.50 5.18 -14.30
CA LEU A 41 -5.13 6.02 -15.46
C LEU A 41 -4.17 5.29 -16.40
N ILE A 42 -3.18 4.59 -15.85
CA ILE A 42 -2.25 3.78 -16.64
C ILE A 42 -3.00 2.64 -17.32
N ALA A 43 -3.85 1.89 -16.61
CA ALA A 43 -4.68 0.83 -17.19
C ALA A 43 -5.50 1.34 -18.38
N TRP A 44 -6.14 2.51 -18.21
CA TRP A 44 -6.91 3.16 -19.27
C TRP A 44 -6.04 3.52 -20.49
N SER A 45 -4.83 4.06 -20.25
CA SER A 45 -3.87 4.39 -21.31
C SER A 45 -3.33 3.15 -22.05
N MET A 46 -3.27 2.01 -21.37
CA MET A 46 -2.86 0.72 -21.92
C MET A 46 -3.99 -0.01 -22.65
N GLY A 47 -5.20 0.57 -22.70
CA GLY A 47 -6.33 0.03 -23.46
C GLY A 47 -7.33 -0.78 -22.64
N TYR A 48 -7.14 -0.94 -21.33
CA TYR A 48 -8.17 -1.52 -20.45
C TYR A 48 -9.29 -0.50 -20.27
N ARG A 49 -10.49 -0.83 -20.75
CA ARG A 49 -11.67 0.06 -20.69
C ARG A 49 -12.78 -0.48 -19.79
N ASP A 50 -12.72 -1.74 -19.39
CA ASP A 50 -13.69 -2.32 -18.49
C ASP A 50 -13.38 -1.94 -17.02
N PRO A 51 -14.39 -1.51 -16.24
CA PRO A 51 -14.20 -1.12 -14.84
C PRO A 51 -13.57 -2.19 -13.96
N ILE A 52 -13.84 -3.47 -14.25
CA ILE A 52 -13.32 -4.63 -13.51
C ILE A 52 -11.80 -4.69 -13.64
N SER A 53 -11.26 -4.65 -14.86
CA SER A 53 -9.82 -4.72 -15.09
C SER A 53 -9.11 -3.46 -14.63
N MET A 54 -9.68 -2.28 -14.91
CA MET A 54 -9.12 -1.00 -14.46
C MET A 54 -8.98 -0.95 -12.93
N THR A 55 -10.04 -1.35 -12.21
CA THR A 55 -10.02 -1.37 -10.74
C THR A 55 -9.03 -2.39 -10.20
N THR A 56 -8.95 -3.60 -10.81
CA THR A 56 -8.01 -4.64 -10.39
C THR A 56 -6.56 -4.22 -10.57
N ILE A 57 -6.24 -3.58 -11.69
CA ILE A 57 -4.90 -3.04 -11.97
C ILE A 57 -4.58 -1.87 -11.01
N GLY A 58 -5.52 -0.96 -10.79
CA GLY A 58 -5.39 0.13 -9.81
C GLY A 58 -5.15 -0.39 -8.38
N ALA A 59 -5.88 -1.41 -7.97
CA ALA A 59 -5.70 -2.11 -6.70
C ALA A 59 -4.32 -2.79 -6.60
N GLY A 60 -3.81 -3.34 -7.70
CA GLY A 60 -2.43 -3.87 -7.78
C GLY A 60 -1.36 -2.80 -7.57
N ALA A 61 -1.59 -1.57 -8.06
CA ALA A 61 -0.71 -0.42 -7.81
C ALA A 61 -0.70 0.02 -6.33
N MET A 62 -1.77 -0.28 -5.58
CA MET A 62 -1.76 -0.14 -4.13
C MET A 62 -0.84 -1.17 -3.49
N THR A 63 -1.15 -2.47 -3.62
CA THR A 63 -0.27 -3.55 -3.15
C THR A 63 -0.50 -4.84 -3.95
N TYR A 64 0.49 -5.75 -3.90
CA TYR A 64 0.36 -7.11 -4.46
C TYR A 64 -0.65 -8.00 -3.70
N ILE A 65 -1.26 -7.51 -2.62
CA ILE A 65 -2.31 -8.19 -1.84
C ILE A 65 -3.68 -7.60 -2.17
N VAL A 66 -3.79 -6.27 -2.24
CA VAL A 66 -5.05 -5.55 -2.52
C VAL A 66 -5.52 -5.84 -3.94
N GLY A 67 -4.60 -5.92 -4.91
CA GLY A 67 -4.89 -6.30 -6.30
C GLY A 67 -5.68 -7.61 -6.43
N PRO A 68 -5.10 -8.77 -6.03
CA PRO A 68 -5.80 -10.05 -6.16
C PRO A 68 -7.06 -10.16 -5.32
N ILE A 69 -7.10 -9.57 -4.11
CA ILE A 69 -8.33 -9.57 -3.29
C ILE A 69 -9.44 -8.79 -3.99
N THR A 70 -9.13 -7.60 -4.51
CA THR A 70 -10.10 -6.77 -5.24
C THR A 70 -10.57 -7.49 -6.49
N GLY A 71 -9.64 -7.95 -7.34
CA GLY A 71 -9.96 -8.64 -8.59
C GLY A 71 -10.80 -9.89 -8.39
N THR A 72 -10.48 -10.69 -7.37
CA THR A 72 -11.28 -11.90 -7.04
C THR A 72 -12.68 -11.51 -6.58
N ALA A 73 -12.82 -10.47 -5.77
CA ALA A 73 -14.10 -10.02 -5.23
C ALA A 73 -15.05 -9.46 -6.31
N ILE A 74 -14.50 -8.79 -7.34
CA ILE A 74 -15.29 -8.18 -8.43
C ILE A 74 -15.35 -9.03 -9.71
N GLY A 75 -14.76 -10.23 -9.72
CA GLY A 75 -14.85 -11.18 -10.84
C GLY A 75 -13.89 -10.91 -12.00
N ALA A 76 -12.70 -10.39 -11.74
CA ALA A 76 -11.65 -10.19 -12.74
C ALA A 76 -11.06 -11.52 -13.24
N SER A 77 -10.54 -11.52 -14.48
CA SER A 77 -9.86 -12.68 -15.04
C SER A 77 -8.52 -12.97 -14.35
N SER A 78 -8.10 -14.23 -14.36
CA SER A 78 -6.83 -14.67 -13.76
C SER A 78 -5.62 -13.92 -14.30
N ASP A 79 -5.62 -13.56 -15.59
CA ASP A 79 -4.52 -12.82 -16.23
C ASP A 79 -4.38 -11.41 -15.66
N VAL A 80 -5.51 -10.71 -15.46
CA VAL A 80 -5.53 -9.36 -14.87
C VAL A 80 -5.14 -9.41 -13.39
N ILE A 81 -5.59 -10.45 -12.66
CA ILE A 81 -5.17 -10.68 -11.29
C ILE A 81 -3.66 -10.90 -11.22
N ALA A 82 -3.09 -11.74 -12.09
CA ALA A 82 -1.65 -11.97 -12.16
C ALA A 82 -0.86 -10.68 -12.45
N LEU A 83 -1.36 -9.87 -13.40
CA LEU A 83 -0.77 -8.56 -13.71
C LEU A 83 -0.79 -7.63 -12.49
N SER A 84 -1.90 -7.60 -11.74
CA SER A 84 -2.02 -6.77 -10.52
C SER A 84 -0.98 -7.15 -9.45
N ILE A 85 -0.71 -8.45 -9.29
CA ILE A 85 0.32 -8.96 -8.36
C ILE A 85 1.70 -8.48 -8.81
N ALA A 86 2.02 -8.61 -10.10
CA ALA A 86 3.30 -8.19 -10.65
C ALA A 86 3.57 -6.70 -10.41
N ILE A 87 2.58 -5.84 -10.64
CA ILE A 87 2.68 -4.38 -10.40
C ILE A 87 3.01 -4.10 -8.93
N GLY A 88 2.25 -4.71 -8.01
CA GLY A 88 2.46 -4.50 -6.57
C GLY A 88 3.81 -5.02 -6.08
N LEU A 89 4.30 -6.13 -6.65
CA LEU A 89 5.61 -6.69 -6.32
C LEU A 89 6.74 -5.77 -6.79
N ILE A 90 6.67 -5.25 -8.01
CA ILE A 90 7.64 -4.27 -8.52
C ILE A 90 7.70 -3.04 -7.60
N LYS A 91 6.55 -2.50 -7.19
CA LYS A 91 6.50 -1.38 -6.25
C LYS A 91 7.16 -1.73 -4.91
N SER A 92 6.92 -2.93 -4.39
CA SER A 92 7.52 -3.37 -3.13
C SER A 92 9.04 -3.49 -3.22
N VAL A 93 9.57 -4.05 -4.32
CA VAL A 93 11.01 -4.15 -4.56
C VAL A 93 11.63 -2.75 -4.70
N PHE A 94 10.94 -1.84 -5.39
CA PHE A 94 11.38 -0.45 -5.53
C PHE A 94 11.58 0.21 -4.16
N PHE A 95 10.62 0.12 -3.24
CA PHE A 95 10.78 0.67 -1.89
C PHE A 95 11.81 -0.10 -1.05
N MET A 96 11.91 -1.43 -1.22
CA MET A 96 12.91 -2.23 -0.51
C MET A 96 14.34 -1.79 -0.82
N VAL A 97 14.65 -1.59 -2.10
CA VAL A 97 16.01 -1.23 -2.55
C VAL A 97 16.23 0.28 -2.51
N GLY A 98 15.21 1.08 -2.85
CA GLY A 98 15.32 2.53 -2.95
C GLY A 98 15.35 3.25 -1.59
N THR A 99 14.66 2.73 -0.57
CA THR A 99 14.55 3.43 0.72
C THR A 99 15.90 3.59 1.43
N PRO A 100 16.78 2.58 1.51
CA PRO A 100 18.12 2.76 2.09
C PRO A 100 18.95 3.81 1.35
N LEU A 101 18.84 3.86 0.02
CA LEU A 101 19.57 4.80 -0.83
C LEU A 101 19.05 6.25 -0.66
N LEU A 102 17.75 6.40 -0.46
CA LEU A 102 17.07 7.69 -0.34
C LEU A 102 16.80 8.12 1.11
N ALA A 103 17.24 7.34 2.09
CA ALA A 103 16.89 7.51 3.51
C ALA A 103 17.20 8.91 4.06
N LYS A 104 18.35 9.48 3.66
CA LYS A 104 18.76 10.84 4.05
C LYS A 104 17.84 11.91 3.47
N PHE A 105 17.37 11.71 2.23
CA PHE A 105 16.43 12.61 1.56
C PHE A 105 15.02 12.51 2.15
N MET A 106 14.61 11.32 2.58
CA MET A 106 13.27 11.05 3.12
C MET A 106 13.10 11.39 4.62
N TYR A 107 14.15 11.89 5.29
CA TYR A 107 14.14 12.27 6.70
C TYR A 107 13.57 11.20 7.65
N LEU A 108 13.89 9.92 7.39
CA LEU A 108 13.46 8.79 8.20
C LEU A 108 14.28 8.71 9.51
N LYS A 109 13.94 9.58 10.46
CA LYS A 109 14.67 9.73 11.74
C LYS A 109 13.78 9.59 12.98
N SER A 110 12.47 9.43 12.80
CA SER A 110 11.50 9.39 13.89
C SER A 110 10.39 8.37 13.65
N PRO A 111 9.73 7.87 14.72
CA PRO A 111 8.53 7.04 14.61
C PRO A 111 7.45 7.68 13.71
N ARG A 112 7.26 8.99 13.84
CA ARG A 112 6.29 9.76 13.03
C ARG A 112 6.63 9.73 11.53
N SER A 113 7.89 9.96 11.16
CA SER A 113 8.32 9.87 9.76
C SER A 113 8.20 8.44 9.22
N ALA A 114 8.48 7.43 10.04
CA ALA A 114 8.35 6.02 9.65
C ALA A 114 6.89 5.62 9.42
N MET A 115 5.97 6.09 10.28
CA MET A 115 4.52 5.90 10.11
C MET A 115 4.00 6.55 8.83
N VAL A 116 4.42 7.79 8.53
CA VAL A 116 4.06 8.46 7.26
C VAL A 116 4.59 7.68 6.07
N PHE A 117 5.84 7.26 6.13
CA PHE A 117 6.45 6.46 5.08
C PHE A 117 5.70 5.15 4.83
N GLY A 118 5.37 4.40 5.88
CA GLY A 118 4.58 3.16 5.75
C GLY A 118 3.19 3.40 5.15
N GLY A 119 2.54 4.52 5.51
CA GLY A 119 1.25 4.90 4.94
C GLY A 119 1.32 5.31 3.47
N LEU A 120 2.40 5.97 3.04
CA LEU A 120 2.57 6.41 1.65
C LEU A 120 3.13 5.34 0.73
N ALA A 121 4.13 4.57 1.18
CA ALA A 121 4.69 3.47 0.41
C ALA A 121 3.67 2.35 0.23
N GLY A 122 2.90 2.04 1.29
CA GLY A 122 1.78 1.10 1.25
C GLY A 122 2.19 -0.37 1.09
N THR A 123 3.48 -0.70 1.07
CA THR A 123 3.97 -2.09 0.93
C THR A 123 4.57 -2.56 2.25
N THR A 124 3.98 -3.55 2.94
CA THR A 124 4.50 -4.01 4.25
C THR A 124 5.94 -4.53 4.15
N SER A 125 6.22 -5.41 3.19
CA SER A 125 7.56 -5.97 2.97
C SER A 125 8.57 -4.92 2.51
N GLY A 126 8.22 -4.08 1.51
CA GLY A 126 9.09 -2.99 1.05
C GLY A 126 9.37 -1.94 2.13
N THR A 127 8.37 -1.58 2.94
CA THR A 127 8.51 -0.63 4.05
C THR A 127 9.39 -1.21 5.15
N ALA A 128 9.12 -2.44 5.59
CA ALA A 128 9.87 -3.07 6.67
C ALA A 128 11.33 -3.30 6.27
N ALA A 129 11.57 -3.86 5.08
CA ALA A 129 12.93 -4.09 4.60
C ALA A 129 13.68 -2.79 4.31
N GLY A 130 13.00 -1.80 3.71
CA GLY A 130 13.56 -0.48 3.47
C GLY A 130 13.96 0.23 4.77
N LEU A 131 13.09 0.21 5.78
CA LEU A 131 13.40 0.76 7.10
C LEU A 131 14.50 -0.02 7.81
N ALA A 132 14.52 -1.35 7.70
CA ALA A 132 15.57 -2.18 8.30
C ALA A 132 16.96 -1.86 7.72
N GLY A 133 17.03 -1.49 6.44
CA GLY A 133 18.26 -0.99 5.80
C GLY A 133 18.63 0.45 6.17
N THR A 134 17.83 1.14 7.01
CA THR A 134 18.08 2.52 7.47
C THR A 134 18.27 2.60 8.98
N ASP A 135 17.22 2.31 9.74
CA ASP A 135 17.22 2.19 11.19
C ASP A 135 16.16 1.15 11.61
N VAL A 136 16.64 0.04 12.15
CA VAL A 136 15.81 -1.11 12.57
C VAL A 136 14.75 -0.69 13.60
N ARG A 137 15.01 0.34 14.42
CA ARG A 137 14.06 0.82 15.45
C ARG A 137 12.79 1.44 14.85
N LEU A 138 12.86 1.87 13.58
CA LEU A 138 11.73 2.48 12.89
C LEU A 138 10.81 1.44 12.23
N VAL A 139 11.29 0.21 12.06
CA VAL A 139 10.59 -0.87 11.36
C VAL A 139 9.19 -1.12 11.91
N PRO A 140 8.99 -1.28 13.24
CA PRO A 140 7.66 -1.60 13.77
C PRO A 140 6.62 -0.52 13.47
N TYR A 141 7.03 0.75 13.55
CA TYR A 141 6.16 1.90 13.31
C TYR A 141 5.71 1.97 11.85
N GLY A 142 6.62 1.79 10.89
CA GLY A 142 6.28 1.81 9.47
C GLY A 142 5.49 0.56 9.04
N ALA A 143 5.91 -0.63 9.50
CA ALA A 143 5.27 -1.89 9.16
C ALA A 143 3.83 -1.97 9.68
N LEU A 144 3.55 -1.44 10.88
CA LEU A 144 2.20 -1.36 11.42
C LEU A 144 1.28 -0.55 10.51
N VAL A 145 1.69 0.66 10.11
CA VAL A 145 0.88 1.51 9.24
C VAL A 145 0.71 0.90 7.84
N ALA A 146 1.77 0.31 7.26
CA ALA A 146 1.67 -0.38 5.97
C ALA A 146 0.72 -1.60 6.02
N THR A 147 0.56 -2.22 7.18
CA THR A 147 -0.43 -3.29 7.37
C THR A 147 -1.86 -2.74 7.36
N PHE A 148 -2.11 -1.63 8.08
CA PHE A 148 -3.40 -0.93 8.00
C PHE A 148 -3.72 -0.43 6.59
N TYR A 149 -2.72 0.02 5.85
CA TYR A 149 -2.86 0.37 4.43
C TYR A 149 -3.45 -0.79 3.63
N THR A 150 -2.88 -1.99 3.80
CA THR A 150 -3.35 -3.17 3.07
C THR A 150 -4.78 -3.52 3.47
N GLY A 151 -5.09 -3.53 4.77
CA GLY A 151 -6.46 -3.80 5.25
C GLY A 151 -7.47 -2.79 4.72
N LEU A 152 -7.13 -1.49 4.76
CA LEU A 152 -7.95 -0.41 4.21
C LEU A 152 -8.12 -0.55 2.70
N GLY A 153 -7.05 -0.87 1.97
CA GLY A 153 -7.10 -1.11 0.53
C GLY A 153 -7.99 -2.28 0.16
N CYS A 154 -7.94 -3.40 0.90
CA CYS A 154 -8.82 -4.54 0.70
C CYS A 154 -10.29 -4.22 0.97
N LEU A 155 -10.57 -3.27 1.87
CA LEU A 155 -11.92 -2.77 2.09
C LEU A 155 -12.36 -1.84 0.94
N LEU A 156 -11.55 -0.83 0.61
CA LEU A 156 -11.91 0.24 -0.35
C LEU A 156 -11.88 -0.22 -1.81
N GLY A 157 -10.95 -1.10 -2.17
CA GLY A 157 -10.74 -1.61 -3.53
C GLY A 157 -12.01 -2.16 -4.19
N PRO A 158 -12.61 -3.24 -3.64
CA PRO A 158 -13.82 -3.82 -4.22
C PRO A 158 -15.10 -3.02 -3.94
N SER A 159 -15.04 -2.01 -3.05
CA SER A 159 -16.20 -1.20 -2.67
C SER A 159 -16.16 0.19 -3.29
N VAL A 160 -15.71 1.20 -2.55
CA VAL A 160 -15.74 2.61 -2.94
C VAL A 160 -14.99 2.84 -4.25
N PHE A 161 -13.81 2.24 -4.40
CA PHE A 161 -12.99 2.42 -5.60
C PHE A 161 -13.61 1.76 -6.83
N PHE A 162 -14.04 0.51 -6.73
CA PHE A 162 -14.75 -0.16 -7.81
C PHE A 162 -16.01 0.60 -8.23
N LEU A 163 -16.87 0.97 -7.27
CA LEU A 163 -18.12 1.70 -7.54
C LEU A 163 -17.84 3.06 -8.21
N THR A 164 -16.77 3.74 -7.80
CA THR A 164 -16.36 5.01 -8.41
C THR A 164 -15.91 4.83 -9.85
N VAL A 165 -15.04 3.84 -10.13
CA VAL A 165 -14.59 3.54 -11.50
C VAL A 165 -15.76 3.09 -12.37
N ASN A 166 -16.63 2.24 -11.84
CA ASN A 166 -17.82 1.75 -12.53
C ASN A 166 -18.81 2.89 -12.86
N ALA A 167 -18.95 3.89 -12.00
CA ALA A 167 -19.79 5.05 -12.29
C ALA A 167 -19.22 5.97 -13.39
N ILE A 168 -17.89 5.96 -13.59
CA ILE A 168 -17.22 6.83 -14.57
C ILE A 168 -17.09 6.14 -15.94
N PHE A 169 -16.81 4.83 -15.96
CA PHE A 169 -16.44 4.07 -17.15
C PHE A 169 -17.40 2.92 -17.50
N GLY A 170 -18.38 2.62 -16.63
CA GLY A 170 -19.39 1.59 -16.84
C GLY A 170 -20.59 2.06 -17.65
#